data_AF-W8KQP2-F1
#
_entry.id   AF-W8KQP2-F1
#
_cell.length_a   1.000
_cell.length_b   1.000
_cell.length_c   1.000
_cell.angle_alpha   90.00
_cell.angle_beta   90.00
_cell.angle_gamma   90.00
#
_symmetry.space_group_name_H-M   'P 1'
#
loop_
_entity.id
_entity.type
_entity.pdbx_description
1 polymer ?
#
loop_
_entity_poly.entity_id
_entity_poly.type
_entity_poly.pdbx_seq_one_letter_code
_entity_poly.pdbx_strand_id
1 'polypeptide(L)'
;MQFTAEKDPGLIPSVLAQILDTCVNGVTLSDPDQPDNPIVYANSVFEQLTGYSQEEILGRNCRFLQGEEHDQPGLDEIRKALAEHRQVEVTLRNYRKDGSLFHNRLNIRPLFDSEGNLIYYLGVQYDVTDLVEAQAEVARLEGLLKKDTGKA
;
A
#
# COMPACT_ATOMS: atom_id res chain seq x y z
N MET A 1 24.46 -6.96 -0.43
CA MET A 1 23.28 -7.85 -0.52
C MET A 1 22.30 -7.16 -1.45
N GLN A 2 22.07 -7.72 -2.63
CA GLN A 2 21.34 -7.03 -3.70
C GLN A 2 20.16 -7.90 -4.10
N PHE A 3 18.97 -7.48 -3.64
CA PHE A 3 17.71 -8.09 -4.04
C PHE A 3 17.35 -7.51 -5.40
N THR A 4 17.56 -8.30 -6.45
CA THR A 4 17.04 -8.04 -7.80
C THR A 4 16.28 -9.28 -8.21
N ALA A 5 14.95 -9.22 -8.09
CA ALA A 5 14.02 -10.33 -8.25
C ALA A 5 14.02 -10.97 -9.65
N GLU A 6 14.76 -10.43 -10.63
CA GLU A 6 14.88 -11.01 -11.97
C GLU A 6 16.31 -11.43 -12.39
N LYS A 7 17.37 -11.12 -11.63
CA LYS A 7 18.76 -11.40 -12.06
C LYS A 7 19.55 -12.39 -11.21
N ASP A 8 19.01 -12.89 -10.10
CA ASP A 8 19.68 -13.89 -9.26
C ASP A 8 18.74 -15.07 -8.97
N PRO A 9 18.85 -16.21 -9.69
CA PRO A 9 18.00 -17.40 -9.50
C PRO A 9 18.37 -18.20 -8.23
N GLY A 10 19.03 -17.58 -7.26
CA GLY A 10 19.45 -18.20 -6.01
C GLY A 10 18.29 -18.57 -5.08
N LEU A 11 18.60 -19.42 -4.10
CA LEU A 11 17.65 -19.91 -3.09
C LEU A 11 17.12 -18.79 -2.16
N ILE A 12 17.90 -17.74 -1.92
CA ILE A 12 17.55 -16.68 -0.96
C ILE A 12 16.43 -15.77 -1.53
N PRO A 13 16.51 -15.24 -2.76
CA PRO A 13 15.41 -14.49 -3.36
C PRO A 13 14.09 -15.27 -3.44
N SER A 14 14.13 -16.56 -3.81
CA SER A 14 12.92 -17.38 -3.94
C SER A 14 12.26 -17.68 -2.58
N VAL A 15 13.05 -17.99 -1.55
CA VAL A 15 12.54 -18.19 -0.19
C VAL A 15 11.96 -16.90 0.38
N LEU A 16 12.61 -15.75 0.14
CA LEU A 16 12.09 -14.45 0.59
C LEU A 16 10.77 -14.10 -0.11
N ALA A 17 10.65 -14.35 -1.42
CA ALA A 17 9.38 -14.17 -2.13
C ALA A 17 8.27 -15.05 -1.53
N GLN A 18 8.54 -16.33 -1.28
CA GLN A 18 7.58 -17.23 -0.62
C GLN A 18 7.16 -16.73 0.77
N ILE A 19 8.10 -16.23 1.58
CA ILE A 19 7.78 -15.65 2.89
C ILE A 19 6.84 -14.44 2.72
N LEU A 20 7.10 -13.57 1.76
CA LEU A 20 6.24 -12.41 1.47
C LEU A 20 4.85 -12.81 0.98
N ASP A 21 4.74 -13.93 0.26
CA ASP A 21 3.45 -14.49 -0.19
C ASP A 21 2.62 -15.09 0.96
N THR A 22 3.24 -15.40 2.10
CA THR A 22 2.51 -15.84 3.31
C THR A 22 2.03 -14.69 4.20
N CYS A 23 2.41 -13.45 3.89
CA CYS A 23 1.99 -12.29 4.66
C CYS A 23 0.50 -12.00 4.45
N VAL A 24 -0.13 -11.32 5.41
CA VAL A 24 -1.52 -10.83 5.25
C VAL A 24 -1.55 -9.55 4.40
N ASN A 25 -0.39 -8.90 4.26
CA ASN A 25 -0.24 -7.60 3.64
C ASN A 25 0.17 -7.74 2.17
N GLY A 26 -0.36 -6.84 1.34
CA GLY A 26 0.23 -6.56 0.04
C GLY A 26 1.61 -5.95 0.23
N VAL A 27 2.59 -6.42 -0.53
CA VAL A 27 3.97 -5.92 -0.49
C VAL A 27 4.40 -5.58 -1.90
N THR A 28 4.96 -4.38 -2.06
CA THR A 28 5.43 -3.84 -3.33
C THR A 28 6.81 -3.21 -3.18
N LEU A 29 7.63 -3.32 -4.22
CA LEU A 29 8.84 -2.50 -4.38
C LEU A 29 8.65 -1.61 -5.60
N SER A 30 9.00 -0.33 -5.46
CA SER A 30 9.04 0.61 -6.58
C SER A 30 10.43 1.21 -6.74
N ASP A 31 10.81 1.48 -7.97
CA ASP A 31 12.14 1.93 -8.37
C ASP A 31 12.14 3.43 -8.69
N PRO A 32 12.68 4.28 -7.79
CA PRO A 32 12.68 5.72 -7.99
C PRO A 32 13.65 6.21 -9.07
N ASP A 33 14.60 5.37 -9.52
CA ASP A 33 15.53 5.72 -10.59
C ASP A 33 14.87 5.59 -11.98
N GLN A 34 13.75 4.88 -12.05
CA GLN A 34 12.95 4.77 -13.26
C GLN A 34 11.90 5.90 -13.37
N PRO A 35 11.58 6.35 -14.60
CA PRO A 35 10.56 7.37 -14.81
C PRO A 35 9.24 6.97 -14.14
N ASP A 36 8.67 7.89 -13.37
CA ASP A 36 7.38 7.73 -12.68
C ASP A 36 7.37 6.76 -11.47
N ASN A 37 8.53 6.32 -10.98
CA ASN A 37 8.67 5.42 -9.82
C ASN A 37 7.76 4.17 -9.95
N PRO A 38 7.95 3.34 -10.98
CA PRO A 38 7.11 2.19 -11.27
C PRO A 38 7.32 1.07 -10.25
N ILE A 39 6.29 0.25 -10.04
CA ILE A 39 6.40 -1.00 -9.28
C ILE A 39 7.25 -1.99 -10.08
N VAL A 40 8.29 -2.52 -9.43
CA VAL A 40 9.20 -3.53 -10.00
C VAL A 40 9.04 -4.91 -9.33
N TYR A 41 8.27 -4.98 -8.25
CA TYR A 41 7.88 -6.23 -7.61
C TYR A 41 6.57 -6.04 -6.85
N ALA A 42 5.69 -7.04 -6.91
CA ALA A 42 4.53 -7.16 -6.06
C ALA A 42 4.39 -8.62 -5.60
N ASN A 43 4.01 -8.86 -4.35
CA ASN A 43 3.69 -10.22 -3.89
C ASN A 43 2.29 -10.65 -4.38
N SER A 44 2.00 -11.95 -4.29
CA SER A 44 0.71 -12.52 -4.70
C SER A 44 -0.47 -11.99 -3.87
N VAL A 45 -0.21 -11.56 -2.64
CA VAL A 45 -1.23 -10.97 -1.75
C VAL A 45 -1.68 -9.61 -2.27
N PHE A 46 -0.78 -8.81 -2.84
CA PHE A 46 -1.13 -7.54 -3.47
C PHE A 46 -2.00 -7.74 -4.72
N GLU A 47 -1.73 -8.77 -5.53
CA GLU A 47 -2.60 -9.15 -6.65
C GLU A 47 -4.00 -9.53 -6.17
N GLN A 48 -4.10 -10.39 -5.16
CA GLN A 48 -5.37 -10.82 -4.58
C GLN A 48 -6.14 -9.64 -3.97
N LEU A 49 -5.46 -8.75 -3.26
CA LEU A 49 -6.04 -7.57 -2.63
C LEU A 49 -6.64 -6.61 -3.66
N THR A 50 -5.95 -6.40 -4.78
CA THR A 50 -6.29 -5.36 -5.75
C THR A 50 -7.06 -5.87 -6.96
N GLY A 51 -6.99 -7.18 -7.24
CA GLY A 51 -7.59 -7.82 -8.41
C GLY A 51 -6.83 -7.61 -9.72
N TYR A 52 -5.67 -6.94 -9.70
CA TYR A 52 -4.80 -6.80 -10.87
C TYR A 52 -3.80 -7.96 -10.95
N SER A 53 -3.49 -8.43 -12.16
CA SER A 53 -2.43 -9.43 -12.35
C SER A 53 -1.03 -8.79 -12.28
N GLN A 54 0.01 -9.60 -12.03
CA GLN A 54 1.41 -9.13 -12.13
C GLN A 54 1.68 -8.30 -13.40
N GLU A 55 1.25 -8.79 -14.56
CA GLU A 55 1.46 -8.12 -15.86
C GLU A 55 0.83 -6.73 -15.92
N GLU A 56 -0.27 -6.53 -15.19
CA GLU A 56 -0.97 -5.24 -15.10
C GLU A 56 -0.40 -4.33 -14.01
N ILE A 57 0.40 -4.85 -13.08
CA ILE A 57 0.96 -4.11 -11.94
C ILE A 57 2.38 -3.63 -12.26
N LEU A 58 3.22 -4.52 -12.77
CA LEU A 58 4.63 -4.25 -13.02
C LEU A 58 4.81 -3.13 -14.05
N GLY A 59 5.78 -2.25 -13.81
CA GLY A 59 6.07 -1.11 -14.68
C GLY A 59 5.12 0.09 -14.53
N ARG A 60 4.17 0.05 -13.59
CA ARG A 60 3.22 1.15 -13.35
C ARG A 60 3.41 1.76 -11.98
N ASN A 61 3.14 3.05 -11.88
CA ASN A 61 3.05 3.71 -10.58
C ASN A 61 1.79 3.25 -9.82
N CYS A 62 1.92 3.01 -8.51
CA CYS A 62 0.85 2.51 -7.64
C CYS A 62 -0.40 3.42 -7.56
N ARG A 63 -0.34 4.65 -8.09
CA ARG A 63 -1.48 5.58 -8.12
C ARG A 63 -2.71 5.08 -8.90
N PHE A 64 -2.59 4.03 -9.73
CA PHE A 64 -3.76 3.45 -10.40
C PHE A 64 -4.83 2.97 -9.41
N LEU A 65 -4.45 2.65 -8.16
CA LEU A 65 -5.39 2.29 -7.10
C LEU A 65 -6.21 3.48 -6.58
N GLN A 66 -5.89 4.73 -6.93
CA GLN A 66 -6.60 5.91 -6.42
C GLN A 66 -7.95 6.14 -7.12
N GLY A 67 -8.21 5.48 -8.26
CA GLY A 67 -9.38 5.78 -9.08
C GLY A 67 -9.36 7.24 -9.52
N GLU A 68 -10.49 7.93 -9.33
CA GLU A 68 -10.62 9.39 -9.58
C GLU A 68 -10.35 10.25 -8.33
N GLU A 69 -10.05 9.64 -7.18
CA GLU A 69 -9.86 10.33 -5.90
C GLU A 69 -8.41 10.79 -5.66
N HIS A 70 -7.98 11.83 -6.37
CA HIS A 70 -6.60 12.36 -6.32
C HIS A 70 -6.35 13.45 -5.27
N ASP A 71 -7.40 13.93 -4.59
CA ASP A 71 -7.35 15.06 -3.64
C ASP A 71 -7.50 14.62 -2.17
N GLN A 72 -7.02 13.42 -1.84
CA GLN A 72 -7.03 12.91 -0.47
C GLN A 72 -5.85 13.50 0.33
N PRO A 73 -6.04 13.96 1.58
CA PRO A 73 -4.96 14.54 2.39
C PRO A 73 -3.73 13.62 2.56
N GLY A 74 -3.95 12.30 2.59
CA GLY A 74 -2.85 11.32 2.67
C GLY A 74 -1.93 11.34 1.45
N LEU A 75 -2.40 11.78 0.27
CA LEU A 75 -1.57 11.88 -0.93
C LEU A 75 -0.55 13.00 -0.83
N ASP A 76 -0.89 14.12 -0.20
CA ASP A 76 0.05 15.20 0.05
C ASP A 76 1.16 14.77 1.03
N GLU A 77 0.80 14.01 2.06
CA GLU A 77 1.77 13.46 2.99
C GLU A 77 2.70 12.44 2.33
N ILE A 78 2.19 11.62 1.41
CA ILE A 78 3.03 10.74 0.58
C ILE A 78 3.99 11.57 -0.28
N ARG A 79 3.49 12.60 -1.00
CA ARG A 79 4.34 13.44 -1.87
C ARG A 79 5.49 14.09 -1.09
N LYS A 80 5.20 14.65 0.10
CA LYS A 80 6.23 15.22 0.98
C LYS A 80 7.22 14.15 1.45
N ALA A 81 6.73 12.99 1.89
CA ALA A 81 7.58 11.93 2.39
C ALA A 81 8.54 11.36 1.34
N LEU A 82 8.07 11.22 0.09
CA LEU A 82 8.90 10.78 -1.03
C LEU A 82 9.95 11.83 -1.41
N ALA A 83 9.61 13.13 -1.35
CA ALA A 83 10.56 14.21 -1.60
C ALA A 83 11.65 14.32 -0.51
N GLU A 84 11.32 13.94 0.73
CA GLU A 84 12.21 13.97 1.88
C GLU A 84 12.90 12.63 2.15
N HIS A 85 12.65 11.60 1.34
CA HIS A 85 13.12 10.23 1.55
C HIS A 85 12.89 9.71 2.98
N ARG A 86 11.67 9.92 3.49
CA ARG A 86 11.27 9.47 4.83
C ARG A 86 10.15 8.44 4.79
N GLN A 87 10.00 7.71 5.89
CA GLN A 87 8.85 6.83 6.08
C GLN A 87 7.56 7.64 6.22
N VAL A 88 6.46 7.07 5.72
CA VAL A 88 5.10 7.58 5.91
C VAL A 88 4.10 6.45 6.06
N GLU A 89 3.05 6.68 6.84
CA GLU A 89 1.89 5.80 6.95
C GLU A 89 0.63 6.65 6.81
N VAL A 90 -0.25 6.25 5.88
CA VAL A 90 -1.54 6.91 5.64
C VAL A 90 -2.62 5.88 5.37
N THR A 91 -3.88 6.26 5.56
CA THR A 91 -5.02 5.48 5.09
C THR A 91 -5.66 6.20 3.91
N LEU A 92 -5.73 5.53 2.77
CA LEU A 92 -6.32 6.05 1.54
C LEU A 92 -7.58 5.25 1.18
N ARG A 93 -8.51 5.91 0.49
CA ARG A 93 -9.56 5.25 -0.28
C ARG A 93 -8.95 4.82 -1.60
N ASN A 94 -8.91 3.51 -1.82
CA ASN A 94 -8.40 2.91 -3.03
C ASN A 94 -9.46 2.00 -3.66
N TYR A 95 -9.29 1.72 -4.94
CA TYR A 95 -10.23 0.96 -5.75
C TYR A 95 -9.54 -0.25 -6.34
N ARG A 96 -10.19 -1.40 -6.19
CA ARG A 96 -9.77 -2.64 -6.85
C ARG A 96 -10.10 -2.56 -8.34
N LYS A 97 -9.58 -3.52 -9.11
CA LYS A 97 -9.82 -3.62 -10.55
C LYS A 97 -11.32 -3.67 -10.92
N ASP A 98 -12.14 -4.27 -10.07
CA ASP A 98 -13.60 -4.36 -10.25
C ASP A 98 -14.34 -3.07 -9.86
N GLY A 99 -13.62 -2.03 -9.41
CA GLY A 99 -14.17 -0.76 -8.95
C GLY A 99 -14.63 -0.76 -7.49
N SER A 100 -14.50 -1.86 -6.76
CA SER A 100 -14.85 -1.89 -5.34
C SER A 100 -13.89 -1.04 -4.52
N LEU A 101 -14.46 -0.25 -3.61
CA LEU A 101 -13.71 0.56 -2.66
C LEU A 101 -13.06 -0.34 -1.60
N PHE A 102 -11.85 0.02 -1.19
CA PHE A 102 -11.23 -0.47 0.03
C PHE A 102 -10.41 0.61 0.71
N HIS A 103 -10.36 0.55 2.04
CA HIS A 103 -9.51 1.41 2.84
C HIS A 103 -8.12 0.80 2.94
N ASN A 104 -7.18 1.36 2.18
CA ASN A 104 -5.79 0.93 2.17
C ASN A 104 -4.99 1.68 3.22
N ARG A 105 -4.60 1.01 4.32
CA ARG A 105 -3.54 1.52 5.18
C ARG A 105 -2.19 1.21 4.53
N LEU A 106 -1.58 2.25 3.95
CA LEU A 106 -0.35 2.19 3.20
C LEU A 106 0.83 2.71 4.05
N ASN A 107 1.82 1.86 4.25
CA ASN A 107 3.12 2.22 4.83
C ASN A 107 4.17 2.24 3.71
N ILE A 108 4.89 3.35 3.55
CA ILE A 108 5.97 3.50 2.57
C ILE A 108 7.29 3.70 3.31
N ARG A 109 8.30 2.92 2.96
CA ARG A 109 9.65 3.03 3.51
C ARG A 109 10.70 3.12 2.40
N PRO A 110 11.59 4.13 2.44
CA PRO A 110 12.77 4.14 1.58
C PRO A 110 13.74 3.04 2.02
N LEU A 111 14.30 2.34 1.05
CA LEU A 111 15.38 1.37 1.23
C LEU A 111 16.65 1.98 0.65
N PHE A 112 17.75 1.89 1.39
CA PHE A 112 19.04 2.43 1.00
C PHE A 112 20.08 1.32 0.89
N ASP A 113 21.08 1.51 0.04
CA ASP A 113 22.27 0.66 0.00
C ASP A 113 23.24 0.98 1.15
N SER A 114 24.38 0.30 1.18
CA SER A 114 25.43 0.51 2.18
C SER A 114 26.14 1.88 2.08
N GLU A 115 26.02 2.54 0.94
CA GLU A 115 26.61 3.86 0.68
C GLU A 115 25.61 4.99 1.01
N GLY A 116 24.37 4.65 1.35
CA GLY A 116 23.30 5.60 1.67
C GLY A 116 22.51 6.07 0.45
N ASN A 117 22.69 5.46 -0.72
CA ASN A 117 21.90 5.78 -1.91
C ASN A 117 20.53 5.11 -1.81
N LEU A 118 19.48 5.85 -2.15
CA LEU A 118 18.12 5.32 -2.23
C LEU A 118 18.06 4.30 -3.38
N ILE A 119 17.63 3.07 -3.08
CA ILE A 119 17.53 2.00 -4.08
C ILE A 119 16.09 1.68 -4.45
N TYR A 120 15.17 1.68 -3.48
CA TYR A 120 13.77 1.33 -3.70
C TYR A 120 12.87 1.99 -2.66
N TYR A 121 11.59 2.06 -2.95
CA TYR A 121 10.56 2.23 -1.93
C TYR A 121 9.81 0.93 -1.69
N LEU A 122 9.76 0.49 -0.43
CA LEU A 122 8.90 -0.59 0.05
C LEU A 122 7.53 -0.03 0.38
N GLY A 123 6.50 -0.47 -0.35
CA GLY A 123 5.10 -0.21 -0.03
C GLY A 123 4.46 -1.43 0.61
N VAL A 124 3.85 -1.26 1.78
CA VAL A 124 3.08 -2.30 2.48
C VAL A 124 1.62 -1.85 2.57
N GLN A 125 0.73 -2.60 1.94
CA GLN A 125 -0.70 -2.33 1.89
C GLN A 125 -1.45 -3.27 2.83
N TYR A 126 -2.37 -2.71 3.61
CA TYR A 126 -3.27 -3.46 4.47
C TYR A 126 -4.70 -2.99 4.27
N ASP A 127 -5.58 -3.93 3.94
CA ASP A 127 -7.01 -3.66 3.90
C ASP A 127 -7.55 -3.48 5.32
N VAL A 128 -7.98 -2.26 5.62
CA VAL A 128 -8.61 -1.91 6.90
C VAL A 128 -10.09 -1.57 6.72
N THR A 129 -10.72 -1.99 5.62
CA THR A 129 -12.12 -1.69 5.33
C THR A 129 -13.05 -2.15 6.46
N ASP A 130 -12.96 -3.42 6.86
CA ASP A 130 -13.76 -3.98 7.96
C ASP A 130 -13.57 -3.20 9.27
N LEU A 131 -12.34 -2.76 9.55
CA LEU A 131 -12.03 -1.98 10.75
C LEU A 131 -12.68 -0.59 10.69
N VAL A 132 -12.59 0.08 9.54
CA VAL A 132 -13.18 1.41 9.33
C VAL A 132 -14.70 1.34 9.41
N GLU A 133 -15.32 0.33 8.79
CA GLU A 133 -16.77 0.10 8.82
C GLU A 133 -17.26 -0.21 10.25
N ALA A 134 -16.57 -1.08 10.97
CA ALA A 134 -16.91 -1.39 12.35
C ALA A 134 -16.82 -0.15 13.27
N GLN A 135 -15.79 0.69 13.10
CA GLN A 135 -15.64 1.93 13.85
C GLN A 135 -16.75 2.94 13.53
N ALA A 136 -17.13 3.07 12.25
CA ALA A 136 -18.21 3.94 11.84
C ALA A 136 -19.56 3.49 12.43
N GLU A 137 -19.81 2.18 12.47
CA GLU A 137 -21.03 1.62 13.04
C GLU A 137 -21.09 1.83 14.57
N VAL A 138 -19.99 1.60 15.28
CA VAL A 138 -19.90 1.88 16.72
C VAL A 138 -20.20 3.35 17.00
N ALA A 139 -19.57 4.27 16.27
CA ALA A 139 -19.79 5.71 16.44
C ALA A 139 -21.25 6.12 16.14
N ARG A 140 -21.88 5.49 15.15
CA ARG A 140 -23.29 5.71 14.81
C ARG A 140 -24.21 5.27 15.95
N LEU A 141 -23.98 4.09 16.53
CA LEU A 141 -24.78 3.55 17.64
C LEU A 141 -24.62 4.39 18.91
N GLU A 142 -23.40 4.81 19.25
CA GLU A 142 -23.15 5.72 20.37
C GLU A 142 -23.87 7.06 20.20
N GLY A 143 -23.89 7.59 18.98
CA GLY A 143 -24.61 8.81 18.64
C GLY A 143 -26.13 8.69 18.81
N LEU A 144 -26.71 7.51 18.57
CA LEU A 144 -28.13 7.23 18.82
C LEU A 144 -28.44 7.12 20.31
N LEU A 145 -27.62 6.38 21.08
CA LEU A 145 -27.83 6.19 22.51
C LEU A 145 -27.78 7.52 23.29
N LYS A 146 -26.89 8.45 22.91
CA LYS A 146 -26.81 9.80 23.50
C LYS A 146 -28.03 10.67 23.21
N LYS A 147 -28.70 10.48 22.07
CA LYS A 147 -29.91 11.23 21.71
C LYS A 147 -31.15 10.76 22.49
N ASP A 148 -31.22 9.47 22.80
CA ASP A 148 -32.34 8.91 23.57
C ASP A 148 -32.23 9.18 25.07
N THR A 149 -31.01 9.24 25.62
CA THR A 149 -30.77 9.57 27.04
C THR A 149 -30.91 11.06 27.36
N GLY A 150 -30.87 11.95 26.35
CA GLY A 150 -31.06 13.40 26.52
C GLY A 150 -32.52 13.88 26.44
N LYS A 151 -33.50 12.97 26.33
CA LYS A 151 -34.95 13.28 26.26
C LYS A 151 -35.72 12.96 27.55
N ALA A 152 -35.04 12.64 28.64
CA ALA A 152 -35.64 12.38 29.95
C ALA A 152 -35.55 13.61 30.86
#